data_AF-A0A2D8HWB0-F1
#
_entry.id   AF-A0A2D8HWB0-F1
#
_cell.length_a   1.000
_cell.length_b   1.000
_cell.length_c   1.000
_cell.angle_alpha   90.00
_cell.angle_beta   90.00
_cell.angle_gamma   90.00
#
_symmetry.space_group_name_H-M   'P 1'
#
loop_
_entity.id
_entity.type
_entity.pdbx_description
1 polymer ?
#
loop_
_entity_poly.entity_id
_entity_poly.type
_entity_poly.pdbx_seq_one_letter_code
_entity_poly.pdbx_strand_id
1 'polypeptide(L)'
;MEEKTTTRRAGRPKKTEAPAQKTTKTAQKAEVKKAPPIKRVEKVDSNKEFEVLRNAGIALMLPQKGVTVYDEASDSVREIRYCPNEKSIFTDEQGDKALKQSVVFRDGRLFVPREKPNLRKFMEIHPENVANGGKLFKEVNRTNNAEQKLKTEFLLNDAISTVRDKEISELLPVAMFFMVNINRPVSEIRYDLLQIAKKKPAEFIAAFDSPQVVARSIIKQAGDYQIIKIKKDSVNWFDSNSLIVSVPVGQDPMDVMVRFCLTEKGASVLSTLEEHLEKLA
;
A
#
# COMPACT_ATOMS: atom_id res chain seq x y z
N MET A 1 -44.22 -74.04 3.48
CA MET A 1 -44.94 -72.92 2.83
C MET A 1 -45.74 -72.22 3.91
N GLU A 2 -45.34 -71.03 4.33
CA GLU A 2 -46.10 -70.23 5.30
C GLU A 2 -46.04 -68.75 4.93
N GLU A 3 -47.14 -68.22 4.42
CA GLU A 3 -47.43 -66.78 4.45
C GLU A 3 -48.41 -66.52 5.60
N LYS A 4 -48.16 -65.46 6.39
CA LYS A 4 -49.11 -64.98 7.41
C LYS A 4 -49.23 -63.46 7.32
N THR A 5 -50.38 -63.01 6.81
CA THR A 5 -50.75 -61.60 6.70
C THR A 5 -51.72 -61.18 7.82
N THR A 6 -51.39 -60.06 8.47
CA THR A 6 -52.30 -59.06 9.07
C THR A 6 -53.39 -59.49 10.07
N THR A 7 -53.33 -59.03 11.33
CA THR A 7 -54.08 -57.85 11.84
C THR A 7 -54.12 -57.67 13.39
N ARG A 8 -54.04 -56.40 13.82
CA ARG A 8 -54.64 -55.73 15.02
C ARG A 8 -54.52 -56.33 16.45
N ARG A 9 -53.98 -55.49 17.36
CA ARG A 9 -54.61 -54.91 18.59
C ARG A 9 -53.85 -53.61 18.91
N ALA A 10 -54.43 -52.41 19.05
CA ALA A 10 -55.51 -51.90 19.92
C ALA A 10 -55.04 -51.51 21.34
N GLY A 11 -54.92 -50.19 21.60
CA GLY A 11 -54.64 -49.61 22.93
C GLY A 11 -54.50 -48.07 22.91
N ARG A 12 -55.42 -47.36 23.59
CA ARG A 12 -55.37 -45.90 23.89
C ARG A 12 -55.95 -45.72 25.30
N PRO A 13 -55.34 -44.91 26.19
CA PRO A 13 -55.77 -43.51 26.39
C PRO A 13 -54.57 -42.53 26.49
N LYS A 14 -54.55 -41.39 25.78
CA LYS A 14 -55.22 -40.09 26.10
C LYS A 14 -54.53 -39.31 27.24
N LYS A 15 -53.80 -38.24 26.89
CA LYS A 15 -53.62 -37.06 27.76
C LYS A 15 -53.61 -35.76 26.95
N THR A 16 -54.31 -34.81 27.55
CA THR A 16 -54.69 -33.43 27.22
C THR A 16 -53.68 -32.53 26.51
N GLU A 17 -54.24 -31.60 25.72
CA GLU A 17 -53.71 -30.32 25.25
C GLU A 17 -53.62 -29.32 26.45
N ALA A 18 -53.01 -28.13 26.45
CA ALA A 18 -52.31 -27.22 25.50
C ALA A 18 -51.35 -26.32 26.35
N PRO A 19 -50.78 -25.15 25.93
CA PRO A 19 -50.68 -24.49 24.62
C PRO A 19 -49.22 -24.07 24.25
N ALA A 20 -49.06 -23.22 23.22
CA ALA A 20 -47.78 -22.81 22.65
C ALA A 20 -46.94 -21.82 23.49
N GLN A 21 -45.61 -21.94 23.41
CA GLN A 21 -44.68 -20.83 23.66
C GLN A 21 -43.55 -20.80 22.61
N LYS A 22 -43.17 -19.58 22.21
CA LYS A 22 -42.14 -19.31 21.21
C LYS A 22 -40.76 -19.62 21.79
N THR A 23 -40.00 -20.54 21.19
CA THR A 23 -38.56 -20.65 21.42
C THR A 23 -37.79 -20.09 20.24
N THR A 24 -37.05 -19.02 20.54
CA THR A 24 -36.07 -18.38 19.68
C THR A 24 -35.09 -19.40 19.12
N LYS A 25 -34.92 -19.42 17.79
CA LYS A 25 -33.77 -20.08 17.14
C LYS A 25 -32.52 -19.22 17.39
N THR A 26 -31.93 -19.33 18.57
CA THR A 26 -30.55 -18.89 18.80
C THR A 26 -29.65 -19.71 17.87
N ALA A 27 -29.06 -19.03 16.89
CA ALA A 27 -28.12 -19.66 15.97
C ALA A 27 -26.95 -20.25 16.76
N GLN A 28 -26.79 -21.58 16.69
CA GLN A 28 -25.68 -22.26 17.32
C GLN A 28 -24.39 -21.79 16.64
N LYS A 29 -23.61 -21.00 17.38
CA LYS A 29 -22.30 -20.50 16.96
C LYS A 29 -21.38 -21.70 16.73
N ALA A 30 -21.11 -22.02 15.47
CA ALA A 30 -20.30 -23.17 15.11
C ALA A 30 -18.93 -23.08 15.80
N GLU A 31 -18.58 -24.10 16.57
CA GLU A 31 -17.29 -24.16 17.26
C GLU A 31 -16.16 -24.25 16.24
N VAL A 32 -15.37 -23.18 16.14
CA VAL A 32 -14.17 -23.15 15.31
C VAL A 32 -13.16 -24.15 15.88
N LYS A 33 -13.06 -25.32 15.24
CA LYS A 33 -12.07 -26.34 15.58
C LYS A 33 -10.68 -25.72 15.54
N LYS A 34 -9.99 -25.69 16.68
CA LYS A 34 -8.63 -25.12 16.79
C LYS A 34 -7.69 -25.90 15.87
N ALA A 35 -6.97 -25.17 15.02
CA ALA A 35 -5.98 -25.75 14.12
C ALA A 35 -4.86 -26.46 14.92
N PRO A 36 -4.26 -27.55 14.39
CA PRO A 36 -3.22 -28.29 15.08
C PRO A 36 -1.96 -27.41 15.30
N PRO A 37 -1.23 -27.58 16.42
CA PRO A 37 -0.08 -26.74 16.76
C PRO A 37 1.14 -27.06 15.88
N ILE A 38 1.36 -26.25 14.86
CA ILE A 38 2.54 -26.34 13.97
C ILE A 38 3.75 -25.72 14.69
N LYS A 39 4.78 -26.53 14.95
CA LYS A 39 6.07 -26.05 15.47
C LYS A 39 6.91 -25.49 14.32
N ARG A 40 7.10 -24.17 14.26
CA ARG A 40 7.98 -23.48 13.30
C ARG A 40 9.30 -23.13 13.97
N VAL A 41 10.42 -23.42 13.29
CA VAL A 41 11.75 -22.90 13.63
C VAL A 41 12.17 -21.97 12.50
N GLU A 42 12.43 -20.71 12.81
CA GLU A 42 12.86 -19.71 11.83
C GLU A 42 14.39 -19.79 11.65
N LYS A 43 14.82 -20.05 10.41
CA LYS A 43 16.23 -20.00 10.03
C LYS A 43 16.51 -18.62 9.44
N VAL A 44 17.27 -17.80 10.15
CA VAL A 44 17.78 -16.53 9.62
C VAL A 44 18.90 -16.85 8.62
N ASP A 45 18.68 -16.58 7.34
CA ASP A 45 19.73 -16.66 6.33
C ASP A 45 20.81 -15.62 6.65
N SER A 46 22.01 -16.11 6.94
CA SER A 46 23.16 -15.29 7.36
C SER A 46 24.11 -14.94 6.21
N ASN A 47 23.79 -15.40 5.00
CA ASN A 47 24.49 -15.11 3.76
C ASN A 47 24.01 -13.78 3.18
N LYS A 48 24.90 -13.02 2.52
CA LYS A 48 24.54 -11.78 1.83
C LYS A 48 24.46 -11.98 0.33
N GLU A 49 23.50 -11.33 -0.31
CA GLU A 49 23.35 -11.28 -1.76
C GLU A 49 23.58 -9.83 -2.20
N PHE A 50 24.40 -9.63 -3.23
CA PHE A 50 24.62 -8.33 -3.87
C PHE A 50 24.17 -8.41 -5.33
N GLU A 51 23.55 -7.34 -5.82
CA GLU A 51 22.99 -7.24 -7.18
C GLU A 51 23.48 -5.96 -7.85
N VAL A 52 23.89 -6.06 -9.11
CA VAL A 52 24.33 -4.94 -9.95
C VAL A 52 23.11 -4.14 -10.41
N LEU A 53 23.19 -2.80 -10.32
CA LEU A 53 22.09 -1.90 -10.70
C LEU A 53 21.88 -1.79 -12.21
N ARG A 54 22.95 -1.92 -12.98
CA ARG A 54 22.95 -1.87 -14.45
C ARG A 54 23.05 -3.28 -15.02
N ASN A 55 22.61 -3.45 -16.26
CA ASN A 55 22.70 -4.73 -16.95
C ASN A 55 24.17 -5.16 -17.07
N ALA A 56 24.56 -6.17 -16.27
CA ALA A 56 25.96 -6.55 -16.04
C ALA A 56 26.53 -7.46 -17.14
N GLY A 57 25.70 -7.89 -18.10
CA GLY A 57 26.01 -9.01 -18.97
C GLY A 57 26.17 -10.32 -18.18
N ILE A 58 26.87 -11.29 -18.79
CA ILE A 58 27.08 -12.63 -18.22
C ILE A 58 28.01 -12.57 -16.98
N ALA A 59 29.03 -11.72 -17.02
CA ALA A 59 29.99 -11.57 -15.94
C ALA A 59 30.51 -10.13 -15.81
N LEU A 60 30.37 -9.55 -14.61
CA LEU A 60 31.00 -8.28 -14.24
C LEU A 60 32.07 -8.54 -13.18
N MET A 61 33.31 -8.15 -13.48
CA MET A 61 34.46 -8.26 -12.57
C MET A 61 34.71 -6.92 -11.90
N LEU A 62 34.82 -6.89 -10.56
CA LEU A 62 35.18 -5.66 -9.84
C LEU A 62 36.68 -5.35 -10.00
N PRO A 63 37.07 -4.07 -10.10
CA PRO A 63 38.47 -3.67 -10.00
C PRO A 63 39.05 -4.09 -8.64
N GLN A 64 40.34 -4.44 -8.63
CA GLN A 64 41.08 -4.93 -7.45
C GLN A 64 42.41 -4.18 -7.26
N LYS A 65 42.52 -3.00 -7.86
CA LYS A 65 43.68 -2.10 -7.80
C LYS A 65 43.17 -0.67 -7.95
N GLY A 66 43.70 0.27 -7.17
CA GLY A 66 43.28 1.66 -7.13
C GLY A 66 41.92 1.88 -6.46
N VAL A 67 41.40 0.89 -5.72
CA VAL A 67 40.16 1.04 -4.95
C VAL A 67 40.52 1.52 -3.57
N THR A 68 40.43 2.83 -3.34
CA THR A 68 40.71 3.45 -2.04
C THR A 68 39.41 3.70 -1.28
N VAL A 69 39.47 3.52 0.05
CA VAL A 69 38.39 3.84 0.97
C VAL A 69 38.96 4.53 2.21
N TYR A 70 38.22 5.49 2.75
CA TYR A 70 38.53 6.12 4.02
C TYR A 70 38.19 5.17 5.18
N ASP A 71 39.15 4.93 6.06
CA ASP A 71 38.99 4.07 7.24
C ASP A 71 38.92 4.91 8.51
N GLU A 72 37.74 4.95 9.13
CA GLU A 72 37.45 5.67 10.38
C GLU A 72 38.34 5.24 11.55
N ALA A 73 38.84 3.99 11.57
CA ALA A 73 39.66 3.48 12.67
C ALA A 73 41.10 4.01 12.64
N SER A 74 41.60 4.42 11.47
CA SER A 74 42.97 4.90 11.26
C SER A 74 43.05 6.37 10.81
N ASP A 75 41.89 7.02 10.60
CA ASP A 75 41.76 8.38 10.03
C ASP A 75 42.59 8.55 8.75
N SER A 76 42.53 7.55 7.86
CA SER A 76 43.37 7.49 6.67
C SER A 76 42.69 6.86 5.46
N VAL A 77 43.15 7.22 4.26
CA VAL A 77 42.67 6.65 2.99
C VAL A 77 43.53 5.45 2.62
N ARG A 78 42.94 4.24 2.64
CA ARG A 78 43.65 2.97 2.46
C ARG A 78 43.16 2.23 1.20
N GLU A 79 44.06 1.53 0.50
CA GLU A 79 43.70 0.73 -0.68
C GLU A 79 43.18 -0.65 -0.26
N ILE A 80 41.99 -1.03 -0.73
CA ILE A 80 41.37 -2.34 -0.46
C ILE A 80 41.51 -3.30 -1.64
N ARG A 81 41.79 -4.58 -1.35
CA ARG A 81 41.85 -5.66 -2.35
C ARG A 81 41.39 -7.01 -1.76
N TYR A 82 40.67 -7.80 -2.54
CA TYR A 82 40.17 -9.10 -2.11
C TYR A 82 41.22 -10.21 -2.22
N CYS A 83 41.69 -10.68 -1.07
CA CYS A 83 42.61 -11.81 -0.93
C CYS A 83 41.93 -12.90 -0.06
N PRO A 84 41.49 -14.04 -0.63
CA PRO A 84 40.73 -15.05 0.11
C PRO A 84 41.50 -15.72 1.25
N ASN A 85 42.83 -15.78 1.15
CA ASN A 85 43.71 -16.38 2.15
C ASN A 85 44.02 -15.46 3.34
N GLU A 86 43.70 -14.17 3.24
CA GLU A 86 43.98 -13.17 4.26
C GLU A 86 42.72 -12.79 5.06
N LYS A 87 42.92 -12.37 6.32
CA LYS A 87 41.83 -11.91 7.20
C LYS A 87 41.39 -10.47 6.92
N SER A 88 42.32 -9.62 6.50
CA SER A 88 42.07 -8.20 6.22
C SER A 88 41.84 -7.94 4.73
N ILE A 89 41.13 -6.86 4.43
CA ILE A 89 40.88 -6.36 3.07
C ILE A 89 41.85 -5.26 2.66
N PHE A 90 42.54 -4.64 3.62
CA PHE A 90 43.44 -3.52 3.38
C PHE A 90 44.81 -4.01 2.89
N THR A 91 45.42 -3.28 1.97
CA THR A 91 46.63 -3.71 1.25
C THR A 91 47.91 -3.67 2.11
N ASP A 92 47.94 -2.77 3.09
CA ASP A 92 48.98 -2.57 4.11
C ASP A 92 49.01 -3.67 5.18
N GLU A 93 47.85 -4.22 5.55
CA GLU A 93 47.72 -5.28 6.56
C GLU A 93 47.94 -6.71 6.03
N GLN A 94 48.09 -6.88 4.71
CA GLN A 94 48.21 -8.19 4.06
C GLN A 94 49.67 -8.59 3.84
N GLY A 95 50.01 -9.85 4.16
CA GLY A 95 51.38 -10.35 4.03
C GLY A 95 51.84 -10.60 2.58
N ASP A 96 53.14 -10.82 2.40
CA ASP A 96 53.80 -11.02 1.10
C ASP A 96 53.25 -12.21 0.28
N LYS A 97 52.54 -13.14 0.93
CA LYS A 97 51.93 -14.33 0.29
C LYS A 97 50.43 -14.17 0.00
N ALA A 98 49.89 -12.95 0.05
CA ALA A 98 48.49 -12.67 -0.26
C ALA A 98 48.14 -13.02 -1.72
N LEU A 99 47.14 -13.89 -1.90
CA LEU A 99 46.67 -14.32 -3.23
C LEU A 99 45.44 -13.51 -3.63
N LYS A 100 45.62 -12.56 -4.53
CA LYS A 100 44.52 -11.72 -5.06
C LYS A 100 43.54 -12.55 -5.88
N GLN A 101 42.25 -12.48 -5.55
CA GLN A 101 41.16 -13.06 -6.36
C GLN A 101 40.23 -11.94 -6.88
N SER A 102 39.79 -12.03 -8.14
CA SER A 102 38.77 -11.11 -8.65
C SER A 102 37.38 -11.48 -8.11
N VAL A 103 36.63 -10.48 -7.67
CA VAL A 103 35.21 -10.63 -7.31
C VAL A 103 34.38 -10.49 -8.58
N VAL A 104 33.62 -11.54 -8.91
CA VAL A 104 32.85 -11.64 -10.16
C VAL A 104 31.36 -11.83 -9.86
N PHE A 105 30.55 -10.86 -10.28
CA PHE A 105 29.11 -11.04 -10.37
C PHE A 105 28.78 -11.87 -11.60
N ARG A 106 27.99 -12.94 -11.44
CA ARG A 106 27.47 -13.76 -12.54
C ARG A 106 26.00 -13.43 -12.73
N ASP A 107 25.58 -13.19 -13.96
CA ASP A 107 24.20 -12.80 -14.28
C ASP A 107 23.70 -11.61 -13.43
N GLY A 108 24.59 -10.65 -13.16
CA GLY A 108 24.32 -9.48 -12.33
C GLY A 108 24.24 -9.72 -10.81
N ARG A 109 24.54 -10.94 -10.31
CA ARG A 109 24.44 -11.27 -8.88
C ARG A 109 25.72 -11.88 -8.31
N LEU A 110 25.94 -11.61 -7.03
CA LEU A 110 27.00 -12.21 -6.22
C LEU A 110 26.42 -12.71 -4.89
N PHE A 111 26.54 -14.02 -4.66
CA PHE A 111 26.22 -14.63 -3.37
C PHE A 111 27.49 -14.71 -2.52
N VAL A 112 27.44 -14.14 -1.31
CA VAL A 112 28.55 -14.10 -0.35
C VAL A 112 28.20 -15.00 0.85
N PRO A 113 28.80 -16.20 0.96
CA PRO A 113 28.59 -17.08 2.09
C PRO A 113 29.10 -16.47 3.40
N ARG A 114 28.44 -16.78 4.53
CA ARG A 114 28.89 -16.38 5.88
C ARG A 114 30.34 -16.78 6.16
N GLU A 115 30.79 -17.90 5.60
CA GLU A 115 32.15 -18.45 5.75
C GLU A 115 33.26 -17.54 5.18
N LYS A 116 32.92 -16.54 4.35
CA LYS A 116 33.87 -15.59 3.74
C LYS A 116 33.68 -14.16 4.28
N PRO A 117 34.04 -13.89 5.56
CA PRO A 117 33.87 -12.56 6.15
C PRO A 117 34.76 -11.49 5.49
N ASN A 118 35.91 -11.86 4.91
CA ASN A 118 36.76 -10.96 4.14
C ASN A 118 36.06 -10.45 2.87
N LEU A 119 35.42 -11.33 2.10
CA LEU A 119 34.62 -10.96 0.92
C LEU A 119 33.44 -10.07 1.32
N ARG A 120 32.76 -10.43 2.42
CA ARG A 120 31.64 -9.64 2.94
C ARG A 120 32.06 -8.22 3.31
N LYS A 121 33.13 -8.05 4.09
CA LYS A 121 33.69 -6.73 4.42
C LYS A 121 34.10 -5.95 3.17
N PHE A 122 34.77 -6.60 2.22
CA PHE A 122 35.16 -5.97 0.95
C PHE A 122 33.95 -5.41 0.20
N MET A 123 32.86 -6.18 0.08
CA MET A 123 31.63 -5.76 -0.58
C MET A 123 30.85 -4.68 0.19
N GLU A 124 30.82 -4.76 1.52
CA GLU A 124 30.16 -3.78 2.39
C GLU A 124 30.86 -2.40 2.30
N ILE A 125 32.19 -2.37 2.34
CA ILE A 125 33.04 -1.15 2.40
C ILE A 125 33.35 -0.57 1.01
N HIS A 126 33.17 -1.34 -0.07
CA HIS A 126 33.51 -0.92 -1.45
C HIS A 126 32.89 0.43 -1.85
N PRO A 127 33.62 1.36 -2.49
CA PRO A 127 33.09 2.68 -2.82
C PRO A 127 31.96 2.64 -3.87
N GLU A 128 31.99 1.64 -4.77
CA GLU A 128 30.91 1.44 -5.77
C GLU A 128 29.62 0.79 -5.22
N ASN A 129 29.56 0.47 -3.92
CA ASN A 129 28.34 0.05 -3.25
C ASN A 129 27.42 1.27 -3.05
N VAL A 130 26.12 1.13 -3.37
CA VAL A 130 25.12 2.20 -3.18
C VAL A 130 25.07 2.72 -1.74
N ALA A 131 25.29 1.86 -0.75
CA ALA A 131 25.33 2.27 0.66
C ALA A 131 26.42 3.32 0.96
N ASN A 132 27.48 3.35 0.14
CA ASN A 132 28.65 4.21 0.30
C ASN A 132 28.68 5.36 -0.73
N GLY A 133 27.55 5.61 -1.42
CA GLY A 133 27.44 6.63 -2.47
C GLY A 133 27.76 6.16 -3.89
N GLY A 134 28.14 4.89 -4.06
CA GLY A 134 28.42 4.26 -5.35
C GLY A 134 27.19 4.00 -6.23
N LYS A 135 27.41 3.52 -7.45
CA LYS A 135 26.33 3.31 -8.45
C LYS A 135 26.37 1.96 -9.16
N LEU A 136 27.29 1.06 -8.79
CA LEU A 136 27.48 -0.20 -9.49
C LEU A 136 26.57 -1.30 -8.94
N PHE A 137 26.57 -1.52 -7.62
CA PHE A 137 25.85 -2.62 -6.98
C PHE A 137 25.26 -2.23 -5.62
N LYS A 138 24.28 -3.01 -5.16
CA LYS A 138 23.63 -2.86 -3.84
C LYS A 138 23.50 -4.20 -3.13
N GLU A 139 23.36 -4.15 -1.81
CA GLU A 139 22.97 -5.31 -1.00
C GLU A 139 21.46 -5.61 -1.14
N VAL A 140 21.11 -6.87 -1.37
CA VAL A 140 19.73 -7.33 -1.53
C VAL A 140 19.25 -7.97 -0.23
N ASN A 141 18.67 -7.15 0.64
CA ASN A 141 18.00 -7.63 1.85
C ASN A 141 16.62 -8.20 1.51
N ARG A 142 16.56 -9.53 1.29
CA ARG A 142 15.34 -10.25 0.90
C ARG A 142 14.18 -10.03 1.88
N THR A 143 14.45 -10.00 3.19
CA THR A 143 13.46 -9.73 4.24
C THR A 143 12.83 -8.35 4.09
N ASN A 144 13.65 -7.29 4.04
CA ASN A 144 13.16 -5.92 3.88
C ASN A 144 12.41 -5.72 2.57
N ASN A 145 12.88 -6.32 1.48
CA ASN A 145 12.19 -6.32 0.19
C ASN A 145 10.83 -7.05 0.25
N ALA A 146 10.74 -8.15 1.00
CA ALA A 146 9.49 -8.88 1.21
C ALA A 146 8.50 -8.07 2.07
N GLU A 147 8.97 -7.42 3.15
CA GLU A 147 8.15 -6.54 3.98
C GLU A 147 7.62 -5.32 3.20
N GLN A 148 8.46 -4.68 2.37
CA GLN A 148 8.05 -3.56 1.53
C GLN A 148 7.00 -4.00 0.50
N LYS A 149 7.23 -5.11 -0.21
CA LYS A 149 6.24 -5.68 -1.14
C LYS A 149 4.94 -6.03 -0.42
N LEU A 150 5.02 -6.68 0.74
CA LEU A 150 3.87 -7.05 1.56
C LEU A 150 3.04 -5.82 1.97
N LYS A 151 3.69 -4.71 2.36
CA LYS A 151 3.01 -3.43 2.64
C LYS A 151 2.31 -2.88 1.40
N THR A 152 2.93 -2.93 0.22
CA THR A 152 2.31 -2.51 -1.05
C THR A 152 1.10 -3.38 -1.42
N GLU A 153 1.20 -4.70 -1.28
CA GLU A 153 0.09 -5.64 -1.52
C GLU A 153 -1.06 -5.44 -0.54
N PHE A 154 -0.78 -5.17 0.75
CA PHE A 154 -1.82 -4.84 1.73
C PHE A 154 -2.53 -3.53 1.39
N LEU A 155 -1.81 -2.46 1.04
CA LEU A 155 -2.42 -1.19 0.60
C LEU A 155 -3.30 -1.37 -0.65
N LEU A 156 -2.88 -2.22 -1.60
CA LEU A 156 -3.67 -2.55 -2.79
C LEU A 156 -4.92 -3.36 -2.43
N ASN A 157 -4.82 -4.33 -1.52
CA ASN A 157 -5.96 -5.13 -1.07
C ASN A 157 -6.99 -4.28 -0.32
N ASP A 158 -6.52 -3.39 0.55
CA ASP A 158 -7.34 -2.46 1.34
C ASP A 158 -8.08 -1.47 0.43
N ALA A 159 -7.38 -0.86 -0.55
CA ALA A 159 -8.00 0.00 -1.56
C ALA A 159 -9.07 -0.73 -2.39
N ILE A 160 -8.83 -1.99 -2.78
CA ILE A 160 -9.80 -2.81 -3.51
C ILE A 160 -11.01 -3.17 -2.64
N SER A 161 -10.79 -3.51 -1.37
CA SER A 161 -11.87 -3.85 -0.44
C SER A 161 -12.71 -2.63 -0.09
N THR A 162 -12.09 -1.46 0.05
CA THR A 162 -12.79 -0.16 0.18
C THR A 162 -13.80 0.08 -0.95
N VAL A 163 -13.46 -0.21 -2.23
CA VAL A 163 -14.38 -0.08 -3.37
C VAL A 163 -15.54 -1.10 -3.33
N ARG A 164 -15.31 -2.28 -2.73
CA ARG A 164 -16.34 -3.31 -2.57
C ARG A 164 -17.30 -2.97 -1.44
N ASP A 165 -16.74 -2.64 -0.29
CA ASP A 165 -17.43 -2.71 1.00
C ASP A 165 -18.12 -1.39 1.37
N LYS A 166 -17.64 -0.24 0.86
CA LYS A 166 -18.31 1.06 1.03
C LYS A 166 -19.58 1.20 0.19
N GLU A 167 -20.49 2.04 0.66
CA GLU A 167 -21.69 2.44 -0.07
C GLU A 167 -21.37 3.37 -1.25
N ILE A 168 -22.28 3.47 -2.22
CA ILE A 168 -22.04 4.32 -3.40
C ILE A 168 -21.94 5.81 -3.02
N SER A 169 -22.72 6.27 -2.05
CA SER A 169 -22.70 7.62 -1.47
C SER A 169 -21.29 8.07 -1.06
N GLU A 170 -20.59 7.26 -0.27
CA GLU A 170 -19.19 7.53 0.14
C GLU A 170 -18.18 7.49 -1.02
N LEU A 171 -18.49 6.74 -2.08
CA LEU A 171 -17.63 6.60 -3.25
C LEU A 171 -17.77 7.79 -4.23
N LEU A 172 -18.90 8.52 -4.22
CA LEU A 172 -19.15 9.63 -5.15
C LEU A 172 -18.19 10.84 -4.98
N PRO A 173 -17.85 11.32 -3.77
CA PRO A 173 -16.85 12.38 -3.60
C PRO A 173 -15.48 12.03 -4.19
N VAL A 174 -15.03 10.80 -3.93
CA VAL A 174 -13.75 10.28 -4.42
C VAL A 174 -13.79 10.08 -5.94
N ALA A 175 -14.91 9.60 -6.50
CA ALA A 175 -15.13 9.53 -7.94
C ALA A 175 -15.02 10.91 -8.61
N MET A 176 -15.66 11.93 -8.05
CA MET A 176 -15.58 13.30 -8.57
C MET A 176 -14.16 13.89 -8.48
N PHE A 177 -13.40 13.60 -7.42
CA PHE A 177 -12.01 14.01 -7.29
C PHE A 177 -11.11 13.40 -8.38
N PHE A 178 -11.26 12.11 -8.66
CA PHE A 178 -10.58 11.43 -9.77
C PHE A 178 -11.21 11.69 -11.15
N MET A 179 -12.08 12.70 -11.28
CA MET A 179 -12.75 13.12 -12.52
C MET A 179 -13.58 12.02 -13.21
N VAL A 180 -14.02 11.01 -12.46
CA VAL A 180 -14.93 9.96 -12.93
C VAL A 180 -16.33 10.56 -13.10
N ASN A 181 -16.97 10.32 -14.25
CA ASN A 181 -18.36 10.75 -14.46
C ASN A 181 -19.30 9.89 -13.59
N ILE A 182 -20.00 10.54 -12.66
CA ILE A 182 -20.94 9.96 -11.70
C ILE A 182 -22.37 9.79 -12.24
N ASN A 183 -22.70 10.39 -13.38
CA ASN A 183 -24.03 10.27 -14.01
C ASN A 183 -24.14 8.99 -14.85
N ARG A 184 -23.69 7.86 -14.28
CA ARG A 184 -23.52 6.56 -14.93
C ARG A 184 -23.97 5.42 -13.98
N PRO A 185 -24.26 4.22 -14.49
CA PRO A 185 -24.69 3.11 -13.63
C PRO A 185 -23.61 2.76 -12.59
N VAL A 186 -24.06 2.41 -11.37
CA VAL A 186 -23.21 2.15 -10.19
C VAL A 186 -22.08 1.15 -10.48
N SER A 187 -22.35 0.14 -11.32
CA SER A 187 -21.37 -0.87 -11.73
C SER A 187 -20.20 -0.29 -12.52
N GLU A 188 -20.42 0.69 -13.39
CA GLU A 188 -19.36 1.37 -14.14
C GLU A 188 -18.52 2.27 -13.22
N ILE A 189 -19.17 3.03 -12.33
CA ILE A 189 -18.47 3.87 -11.36
C ILE A 189 -17.56 3.02 -10.47
N ARG A 190 -18.08 1.91 -9.92
CA ARG A 190 -17.28 0.96 -9.13
C ARG A 190 -16.15 0.32 -9.95
N TYR A 191 -16.35 0.04 -11.23
CA TYR A 191 -15.30 -0.48 -12.11
C TYR A 191 -14.17 0.55 -12.33
N ASP A 192 -14.51 1.79 -12.65
CA ASP A 192 -13.51 2.85 -12.87
C ASP A 192 -12.73 3.16 -11.58
N LEU A 193 -13.42 3.24 -10.44
CA LEU A 193 -12.78 3.39 -9.13
C LEU A 193 -11.86 2.20 -8.79
N LEU A 194 -12.25 0.97 -9.12
CA LEU A 194 -11.40 -0.22 -8.94
C LEU A 194 -10.11 -0.14 -9.79
N GLN A 195 -10.18 0.42 -11.00
CA GLN A 195 -8.99 0.63 -11.84
C GLN A 195 -8.08 1.72 -11.27
N ILE A 196 -8.66 2.79 -10.69
CA ILE A 196 -7.89 3.86 -10.01
C ILE A 196 -7.22 3.31 -8.75
N ALA A 197 -7.95 2.59 -7.90
CA ALA A 197 -7.44 1.96 -6.68
C ALA A 197 -6.25 1.02 -6.96
N LYS A 198 -6.30 0.25 -8.05
CA LYS A 198 -5.17 -0.60 -8.49
C LYS A 198 -3.95 0.19 -8.97
N LYS A 199 -4.16 1.31 -9.67
CA LYS A 199 -3.08 2.15 -10.20
C LYS A 199 -2.42 3.02 -9.12
N LYS A 200 -3.19 3.49 -8.14
CA LYS A 200 -2.77 4.45 -7.12
C LYS A 200 -3.41 4.17 -5.73
N PRO A 201 -3.11 3.03 -5.08
CA PRO A 201 -3.81 2.64 -3.85
C PRO A 201 -3.67 3.66 -2.70
N ALA A 202 -2.47 4.22 -2.50
CA ALA A 202 -2.23 5.18 -1.43
C ALA A 202 -2.98 6.52 -1.62
N GLU A 203 -2.97 7.07 -2.85
CA GLU A 203 -3.72 8.30 -3.19
C GLU A 203 -5.24 8.07 -3.11
N PHE A 204 -5.69 6.87 -3.49
CA PHE A 204 -7.09 6.46 -3.43
C PHE A 204 -7.61 6.36 -1.99
N ILE A 205 -6.88 5.72 -1.08
CA ILE A 205 -7.25 5.63 0.35
C ILE A 205 -7.25 7.02 0.98
N ALA A 206 -6.18 7.80 0.79
CA ALA A 206 -6.07 9.14 1.35
C ALA A 206 -7.13 10.14 0.85
N ALA A 207 -7.77 9.87 -0.29
CA ALA A 207 -8.86 10.70 -0.81
C ALA A 207 -10.15 10.61 0.04
N PHE A 208 -10.39 9.51 0.78
CA PHE A 208 -11.56 9.41 1.66
C PHE A 208 -11.43 10.26 2.93
N ASP A 209 -10.22 10.33 3.50
CA ASP A 209 -9.96 11.06 4.74
C ASP A 209 -9.72 12.56 4.51
N SER A 210 -9.74 13.02 3.25
CA SER A 210 -9.41 14.40 2.88
C SER A 210 -10.66 15.30 2.87
N PRO A 211 -10.76 16.31 3.77
CA PRO A 211 -11.88 17.24 3.75
C PRO A 211 -11.90 18.12 2.49
N GLN A 212 -10.75 18.25 1.79
CA GLN A 212 -10.68 18.91 0.49
C GLN A 212 -11.45 18.14 -0.60
N VAL A 213 -11.44 16.80 -0.55
CA VAL A 213 -12.16 15.95 -1.52
C VAL A 213 -13.67 16.09 -1.29
N VAL A 214 -14.12 16.01 -0.03
CA VAL A 214 -15.52 16.18 0.35
C VAL A 214 -16.02 17.58 -0.03
N ALA A 215 -15.32 18.65 0.39
CA ALA A 215 -15.70 20.02 0.04
C ALA A 215 -15.73 20.25 -1.48
N ARG A 216 -14.76 19.74 -2.24
CA ARG A 216 -14.76 19.85 -3.71
C ARG A 216 -15.96 19.15 -4.33
N SER A 217 -16.39 18.02 -3.77
CA SER A 217 -17.54 17.27 -4.27
C SER A 217 -18.86 18.05 -4.09
N ILE A 218 -19.06 18.66 -2.91
CA ILE A 218 -20.20 19.50 -2.57
C ILE A 218 -20.26 20.74 -3.47
N ILE A 219 -19.15 21.48 -3.57
CA ILE A 219 -19.05 22.69 -4.42
C ILE A 219 -19.35 22.34 -5.89
N LYS A 220 -18.97 21.15 -6.37
CA LYS A 220 -19.22 20.74 -7.75
C LYS A 220 -20.69 20.49 -7.99
N GLN A 221 -21.33 19.69 -7.13
CA GLN A 221 -22.76 19.43 -7.19
C GLN A 221 -23.57 20.73 -7.05
N ALA A 222 -23.16 21.64 -6.16
CA ALA A 222 -23.82 22.94 -6.02
C ALA A 222 -23.68 23.83 -7.27
N GLY A 223 -22.60 23.70 -8.05
CA GLY A 223 -22.47 24.31 -9.36
C GLY A 223 -23.37 23.66 -10.41
N ASP A 224 -23.38 22.32 -10.48
CA ASP A 224 -24.17 21.53 -11.42
C ASP A 224 -25.69 21.75 -11.20
N TYR A 225 -26.15 21.84 -9.95
CA TYR A 225 -27.54 22.15 -9.57
C TYR A 225 -27.89 23.64 -9.54
N GLN A 226 -27.01 24.53 -10.01
CA GLN A 226 -27.25 25.97 -10.06
C GLN A 226 -27.58 26.61 -8.70
N ILE A 227 -27.00 26.11 -7.61
CA ILE A 227 -27.03 26.77 -6.28
C ILE A 227 -25.98 27.90 -6.25
N ILE A 228 -24.81 27.65 -6.85
CA ILE A 228 -23.72 28.63 -7.00
C ILE A 228 -23.32 28.81 -8.46
N LYS A 229 -22.80 29.99 -8.77
CA LYS A 229 -22.27 30.36 -10.08
C LYS A 229 -20.76 30.55 -10.00
N ILE A 230 -20.03 29.55 -10.48
CA ILE A 230 -18.58 29.54 -10.55
C ILE A 230 -18.15 30.31 -11.82
N LYS A 231 -17.48 31.46 -11.66
CA LYS A 231 -16.87 32.25 -12.76
C LYS A 231 -15.36 32.28 -12.57
N LYS A 232 -14.63 32.70 -13.61
CA LYS A 232 -13.16 32.81 -13.58
C LYS A 232 -12.63 33.75 -12.50
N ASP A 233 -13.35 34.85 -12.24
CA ASP A 233 -12.90 35.93 -11.35
C ASP A 233 -13.63 35.95 -9.99
N SER A 234 -14.74 35.20 -9.86
CA SER A 234 -15.55 35.15 -8.64
C SER A 234 -16.45 33.92 -8.57
N VAL A 235 -16.77 33.49 -7.34
CA VAL A 235 -17.87 32.56 -7.08
C VAL A 235 -19.00 33.33 -6.39
N ASN A 236 -20.21 33.21 -6.91
CA ASN A 236 -21.40 33.92 -6.44
C ASN A 236 -22.52 32.92 -6.12
N TRP A 237 -23.45 33.30 -5.24
CA TRP A 237 -24.75 32.63 -5.13
C TRP A 237 -25.55 32.79 -6.43
N PHE A 238 -26.31 31.77 -6.85
CA PHE A 238 -27.03 31.83 -8.13
C PHE A 238 -28.30 32.70 -8.08
N ASP A 239 -29.01 32.68 -6.96
CA ASP A 239 -30.29 33.36 -6.74
C ASP A 239 -30.16 34.89 -6.61
N SER A 240 -29.23 35.32 -5.78
CA SER A 240 -29.00 36.71 -5.36
C SER A 240 -27.82 37.35 -6.09
N ASN A 241 -27.03 36.56 -6.84
CA ASN A 241 -25.75 36.94 -7.46
C ASN A 241 -24.75 37.57 -6.45
N SER A 242 -24.98 37.41 -5.15
CA SER A 242 -24.11 37.93 -4.09
C SER A 242 -22.77 37.20 -4.06
N LEU A 243 -21.70 37.91 -3.71
CA LEU A 243 -20.32 37.39 -3.78
C LEU A 243 -20.02 36.47 -2.60
N ILE A 244 -19.51 35.27 -2.88
CA ILE A 244 -19.01 34.34 -1.87
C ILE A 244 -17.49 34.55 -1.68
N VAL A 245 -16.73 34.41 -2.77
CA VAL A 245 -15.28 34.57 -2.77
C VAL A 245 -14.81 35.14 -4.11
N SER A 246 -13.85 36.07 -4.06
CA SER A 246 -13.14 36.58 -5.24
C SER A 246 -11.96 35.67 -5.58
N VAL A 247 -11.76 35.40 -6.87
CA VAL A 247 -10.70 34.50 -7.35
C VAL A 247 -9.52 35.35 -7.83
N PRO A 248 -8.32 35.20 -7.24
CA PRO A 248 -7.13 35.90 -7.73
C PRO A 248 -6.77 35.46 -9.15
N VAL A 249 -6.29 36.40 -9.96
CA VAL A 249 -5.92 36.12 -11.36
C VAL A 249 -4.92 34.97 -11.47
N GLY A 250 -5.22 34.00 -12.34
CA GLY A 250 -4.40 32.81 -12.56
C GLY A 250 -4.61 31.67 -11.57
N GLN A 251 -5.49 31.79 -10.56
CA GLN A 251 -5.93 30.66 -9.74
C GLN A 251 -7.20 30.01 -10.30
N ASP A 252 -7.39 28.73 -10.01
CA ASP A 252 -8.62 28.03 -10.36
C ASP A 252 -9.75 28.36 -9.37
N PRO A 253 -10.96 28.75 -9.84
CA PRO A 253 -12.09 29.10 -8.97
C PRO A 253 -12.51 27.98 -8.01
N MET A 254 -12.39 26.72 -8.43
CA MET A 254 -12.76 25.56 -7.62
C MET A 254 -11.80 25.40 -6.44
N ASP A 255 -10.49 25.48 -6.72
CA ASP A 255 -9.45 25.36 -5.70
C ASP A 255 -9.51 26.51 -4.67
N VAL A 256 -9.82 27.72 -5.13
CA VAL A 256 -10.02 28.88 -4.25
C VAL A 256 -11.27 28.71 -3.38
N MET A 257 -12.38 28.25 -3.94
CA MET A 257 -13.61 28.00 -3.19
C MET A 257 -13.45 26.87 -2.16
N VAL A 258 -12.80 25.76 -2.52
CA VAL A 258 -12.46 24.67 -1.59
C VAL A 258 -11.59 25.19 -0.44
N ARG A 259 -10.55 25.96 -0.74
CA ARG A 259 -9.67 26.54 0.27
C ARG A 259 -10.44 27.51 1.20
N PHE A 260 -11.35 28.31 0.65
CA PHE A 260 -12.20 29.20 1.43
C PHE A 260 -13.16 28.45 2.36
N CYS A 261 -13.87 27.43 1.86
CA CYS A 261 -14.78 26.60 2.65
C CYS A 261 -14.12 25.88 3.84
N LEU A 262 -12.82 25.60 3.75
CA LEU A 262 -12.03 25.01 4.84
C LEU A 262 -11.48 26.05 5.84
N THR A 263 -11.81 27.33 5.71
CA THR A 263 -11.55 28.37 6.72
C THR A 263 -12.76 28.57 7.63
N GLU A 264 -12.55 29.08 8.85
CA GLU A 264 -13.64 29.37 9.81
C GLU A 264 -14.77 30.22 9.20
N LYS A 265 -14.46 31.16 8.30
CA LYS A 265 -15.44 32.02 7.64
C LYS A 265 -16.21 31.30 6.52
N GLY A 266 -15.58 30.37 5.83
CA GLY A 266 -16.20 29.61 4.73
C GLY A 266 -16.90 28.33 5.18
N ALA A 267 -16.64 27.85 6.40
CA ALA A 267 -17.31 26.67 6.96
C ALA A 267 -18.85 26.85 7.04
N SER A 268 -19.32 28.06 7.37
CA SER A 268 -20.75 28.40 7.33
C SER A 268 -21.34 28.33 5.92
N VAL A 269 -20.55 28.68 4.90
CA VAL A 269 -20.95 28.57 3.48
C VAL A 269 -20.94 27.13 3.02
N LEU A 270 -20.00 26.29 3.48
CA LEU A 270 -20.03 24.86 3.16
C LEU A 270 -21.31 24.21 3.70
N SER A 271 -21.66 24.49 4.96
CA SER A 271 -22.86 23.95 5.60
C SER A 271 -24.16 24.39 4.92
N THR A 272 -24.27 25.64 4.45
CA THR A 272 -25.46 26.06 3.69
C THR A 272 -25.54 25.43 2.29
N LEU A 273 -24.41 25.10 1.66
CA LEU A 273 -24.39 24.32 0.42
C LEU A 273 -24.84 22.87 0.65
N GLU A 274 -24.40 22.24 1.74
CA GLU A 274 -24.85 20.90 2.18
C GLU A 274 -26.36 20.90 2.40
N GLU A 275 -26.89 21.83 3.22
CA GLU A 275 -28.33 21.98 3.44
C GLU A 275 -29.15 22.18 2.16
N HIS A 276 -28.61 22.92 1.18
CA HIS A 276 -29.29 23.16 -0.10
C HIS A 276 -29.30 21.92 -0.98
N LEU A 277 -28.26 21.09 -0.93
CA LEU A 277 -28.20 19.81 -1.64
C LEU A 277 -29.10 18.75 -0.99
N GLU A 278 -29.15 18.69 0.35
CA GLU A 278 -30.07 17.79 1.08
C GLU A 278 -31.54 18.08 0.79
N LYS A 279 -31.91 19.36 0.60
CA LYS A 279 -33.28 19.77 0.21
C LYS A 279 -33.66 19.37 -1.23
N LEU A 280 -32.71 18.90 -2.04
CA LEU A 280 -32.91 18.45 -3.42
C LEU A 280 -32.84 16.92 -3.58
N ALA A 281 -32.52 16.18 -2.51
CA ALA A 281 -32.34 14.72 -2.50
C ALA A 281 -33.61 13.94 -2.12
#